data_AF-A0A7C1EMK6-F1
#
_entry.id   AF-A0A7C1EMK6-F1
#
_cell.length_a   1.000
_cell.length_b   1.000
_cell.length_c   1.000
_cell.angle_alpha   90.00
_cell.angle_beta   90.00
_cell.angle_gamma   90.00
#
_symmetry.space_group_name_H-M   'P 1'
#
loop_
_entity.id
_entity.type
_entity.pdbx_description
1 polymer ?
#
loop_
_entity_poly.entity_id
_entity_poly.type
_entity_poly.pdbx_seq_one_letter_code
_entity_poly.pdbx_strand_id
1 'polypeptide(L)'
;MYKKVLFIVAVCVFVLSSGAVNVFAAEGDSADCQFYNADEDVWVPGYCDGRINALDIDQTVAIYYDYETVQALDSNGFPYTTNAVSEIQLWAVDGDNVGHPVLLVSDEAINAAMASTSTVQVASHNGYTLNYAPATNTFWITAPDGYSFTWAAW
;
A
#
# COMPACT_ATOMS: atom_id res chain seq x y z
N MET A 1 22.45 -0.96 -44.31
CA MET A 1 21.35 -1.77 -43.72
C MET A 1 21.77 -2.16 -42.31
N TYR A 2 21.25 -1.47 -41.29
CA TYR A 2 21.55 -1.77 -39.89
C TYR A 2 20.49 -2.73 -39.35
N LYS A 3 20.90 -3.93 -38.93
CA LYS A 3 20.04 -4.92 -38.25
C LYS A 3 19.85 -4.48 -36.80
N LYS A 4 18.60 -4.21 -36.41
CA LYS A 4 18.21 -4.04 -34.99
C LYS A 4 18.13 -5.44 -34.36
N VAL A 5 18.94 -5.70 -33.35
CA VAL A 5 18.83 -6.90 -32.51
C VAL A 5 17.94 -6.55 -31.34
N LEU A 6 16.79 -7.22 -31.25
CA LEU A 6 15.83 -7.08 -30.16
C LEU A 6 16.27 -8.05 -29.04
N PHE A 7 16.63 -7.55 -27.86
CA PHE A 7 16.81 -8.38 -26.67
C PHE A 7 15.47 -8.45 -25.93
N ILE A 8 14.85 -9.62 -25.91
CA ILE A 8 13.68 -9.92 -25.07
C ILE A 8 14.24 -10.50 -23.78
N VAL A 9 14.13 -9.76 -22.67
CA VAL A 9 14.44 -10.28 -21.34
C VAL A 9 13.20 -10.97 -20.81
N ALA A 10 13.26 -12.29 -20.68
CA ALA A 10 12.24 -13.10 -20.02
C ALA A 10 12.54 -13.12 -18.52
N VAL A 11 11.67 -12.54 -17.71
CA VAL A 11 11.72 -12.65 -16.24
C VAL A 11 10.99 -13.93 -15.86
N CYS A 12 11.72 -14.94 -15.39
CA CYS A 12 11.13 -16.14 -14.79
C CYS A 12 10.93 -15.90 -13.29
N VAL A 13 9.68 -15.76 -12.86
CA VAL A 13 9.33 -15.70 -11.44
C VAL A 13 9.19 -17.13 -10.91
N PHE A 14 10.04 -17.51 -9.96
CA PHE A 14 9.90 -18.74 -9.18
C PHE A 14 9.26 -18.38 -7.84
N VAL A 15 8.00 -18.74 -7.64
CA VAL A 15 7.31 -18.60 -6.36
C VAL A 15 7.70 -19.78 -5.47
N LEU A 16 8.49 -19.53 -4.43
CA LEU A 16 8.70 -20.47 -3.33
C LEU A 16 7.68 -20.15 -2.24
N SER A 17 6.64 -20.97 -2.14
CA SER A 17 5.69 -20.90 -1.03
C SER A 17 6.35 -21.44 0.25
N SER A 18 6.60 -20.54 1.20
CA SER A 18 6.91 -20.92 2.58
C SER A 18 5.90 -20.22 3.50
N GLY A 19 5.29 -21.01 4.39
CA GLY A 19 4.05 -20.68 5.07
C GLY A 19 4.11 -19.44 5.96
N ALA A 20 3.00 -18.70 5.97
CA ALA A 20 2.76 -17.61 6.89
C ALA A 20 2.73 -18.14 8.34
N VAL A 21 3.74 -17.76 9.13
CA VAL A 21 3.64 -17.79 10.59
C VAL A 21 3.09 -16.42 10.98
N ASN A 22 1.89 -16.40 11.55
CA ASN A 22 1.29 -15.21 12.14
C ASN A 22 2.25 -14.64 13.19
N VAL A 23 2.91 -13.53 12.90
CA VAL A 23 3.56 -12.70 13.91
C VAL A 23 2.51 -11.72 14.39
N PHE A 24 1.88 -12.05 15.52
CA PHE A 24 1.20 -11.04 16.32
C PHE A 24 2.22 -9.94 16.64
N ALA A 25 1.86 -8.69 16.35
CA ALA A 25 2.65 -7.51 16.62
C ALA A 25 3.20 -7.55 18.05
N ALA A 26 4.53 -7.68 18.17
CA ALA A 26 5.22 -7.52 19.43
C ALA A 26 5.23 -6.04 19.79
N GLU A 27 4.92 -5.76 21.05
CA GLU A 27 5.07 -4.45 21.71
C GLU A 27 6.45 -3.87 21.41
N GLY A 28 6.49 -2.78 20.64
CA GLY A 28 7.70 -2.05 20.28
C GLY A 28 7.40 -0.58 20.07
N ASP A 29 7.65 0.21 21.10
CA ASP A 29 7.82 1.68 21.14
C ASP A 29 7.05 2.52 20.10
N SER A 30 5.85 2.95 20.48
CA SER A 30 5.04 3.96 19.80
C SER A 30 5.60 5.40 19.90
N ALA A 31 6.91 5.61 19.87
CA ALA A 31 7.54 6.85 20.36
C ALA A 31 8.18 7.78 19.32
N ASP A 32 8.37 7.40 18.05
CA ASP A 32 9.25 8.16 17.14
C ASP A 32 8.63 8.68 15.84
N CYS A 33 7.30 8.70 15.73
CA CYS A 33 6.66 9.33 14.58
C CYS A 33 6.34 10.79 14.84
N GLN A 34 7.07 11.65 14.15
CA GLN A 34 6.82 13.08 14.12
C GLN A 34 6.30 13.45 12.73
N PHE A 35 5.23 14.23 12.69
CA PHE A 35 4.70 14.79 11.46
C PHE A 35 5.05 16.28 11.41
N TYR A 36 5.51 16.75 10.26
CA TYR A 36 5.79 18.18 10.08
C TYR A 36 4.51 18.91 9.70
N ASN A 37 4.04 19.79 10.59
CA ASN A 37 2.94 20.71 10.30
C ASN A 37 3.51 21.95 9.61
N ALA A 38 3.31 22.08 8.30
CA ALA A 38 3.83 23.19 7.51
C ALA A 38 3.15 24.54 7.81
N ASP A 39 1.91 24.52 8.31
CA ASP A 39 1.18 25.75 8.66
C ASP A 39 1.66 26.35 9.99
N GLU A 40 2.14 25.49 10.90
CA GLU A 40 2.62 25.89 12.23
C GLU A 40 4.15 25.87 12.36
N ASP A 41 4.88 25.40 11.34
CA ASP A 41 6.33 25.21 11.32
C ASP A 41 6.86 24.40 12.53
N VAL A 42 6.13 23.36 12.92
CA VAL A 42 6.47 22.51 14.07
C VAL A 42 6.35 21.03 13.74
N TRP A 43 7.19 20.23 14.42
CA TRP A 43 7.06 18.78 14.45
C TRP A 43 6.08 18.39 15.56
N VAL A 44 5.00 17.73 15.18
CA VAL A 44 3.96 17.28 16.12
C VAL A 44 4.17 15.79 16.40
N PRO A 45 4.25 15.37 17.67
CA PRO A 45 4.23 13.96 18.03
C PRO A 45 2.93 13.35 17.53
N GLY A 46 3.02 12.28 16.74
CA GLY A 46 1.85 11.60 16.23
C GLY A 46 1.83 10.13 16.61
N TYR A 47 0.63 9.55 16.57
CA TYR A 47 0.43 8.13 16.79
C TYR A 47 0.70 7.40 15.48
N CYS A 48 1.75 6.57 15.46
CA CYS A 48 2.06 5.70 14.34
C CYS A 48 1.53 4.30 14.60
N ASP A 49 0.27 4.08 14.27
CA ASP A 49 -0.25 2.73 14.09
C ASP A 49 0.01 2.19 12.68
N GLY A 50 0.67 2.96 11.81
CA GLY A 50 0.97 2.58 10.44
C GLY A 50 -0.13 2.94 9.43
N ARG A 51 -1.19 3.65 9.85
CA ARG A 51 -2.22 4.11 8.92
C ARG A 51 -1.69 5.15 7.95
N ILE A 52 -2.05 4.98 6.67
CA ILE A 52 -1.75 5.95 5.61
C ILE A 52 -2.54 7.25 5.82
N ASN A 53 -3.76 7.16 6.34
CA ASN A 53 -4.65 8.30 6.58
C ASN A 53 -4.67 8.75 8.06
N ALA A 54 -3.60 8.51 8.82
CA ALA A 54 -3.55 8.77 10.26
C ALA A 54 -3.93 10.21 10.66
N LEU A 55 -3.66 11.20 9.82
CA LEU A 55 -3.92 12.62 10.08
C LEU A 55 -5.29 13.12 9.61
N ASP A 56 -6.10 12.27 9.00
CA ASP A 56 -7.44 12.65 8.55
C ASP A 56 -8.43 12.58 9.72
N ILE A 57 -8.93 13.75 10.15
CA ILE A 57 -9.83 13.86 11.31
C ILE A 57 -11.23 13.31 11.03
N ASP A 58 -11.63 13.23 9.76
CA ASP A 58 -12.94 12.75 9.32
C ASP A 58 -12.89 11.27 8.88
N GLN A 59 -11.79 10.57 9.17
CA GLN A 59 -11.60 9.18 8.75
C GLN A 59 -12.62 8.22 9.38
N THR A 60 -13.37 7.51 8.53
CA THR A 60 -14.25 6.39 8.92
C THR A 60 -13.67 5.02 8.53
N VAL A 61 -12.50 5.03 7.90
CA VAL A 61 -11.72 3.84 7.57
C VAL A 61 -10.26 4.03 7.97
N ALA A 62 -9.57 2.93 8.20
CA ALA A 62 -8.12 2.86 8.37
C ALA A 62 -7.51 2.12 7.17
N ILE A 63 -6.42 2.66 6.64
CA ILE A 63 -5.75 2.14 5.44
C ILE A 63 -4.32 1.76 5.82
N TYR A 64 -3.91 0.53 5.51
CA TYR A 64 -2.56 0.02 5.78
C TYR A 64 -1.94 -0.58 4.53
N TYR A 65 -0.62 -0.53 4.48
CA TYR A 65 0.16 -1.46 3.66
C TYR A 65 0.59 -2.63 4.53
N ASP A 66 0.56 -3.83 3.96
CA ASP A 66 1.39 -4.93 4.43
C ASP A 66 2.62 -5.06 3.53
N TYR A 67 3.69 -5.62 4.08
CA TYR A 67 4.96 -5.78 3.39
C TYR A 67 5.47 -7.20 3.50
N GLU A 68 6.05 -7.68 2.40
CA GLU A 68 6.84 -8.90 2.40
C GLU A 68 8.32 -8.60 2.11
N THR A 69 9.21 -9.38 2.71
CA THR A 69 10.64 -9.33 2.37
C THR A 69 10.89 -10.14 1.11
N VAL A 70 11.33 -9.46 0.06
CA VAL A 70 11.66 -10.04 -1.24
C VAL A 70 13.16 -9.96 -1.51
N GLN A 71 13.63 -10.84 -2.40
CA GLN A 71 15.00 -10.79 -2.91
C GLN A 71 15.04 -9.97 -4.22
N ALA A 72 15.88 -8.93 -4.24
CA ALA A 72 16.10 -8.06 -5.39
C ALA A 72 17.57 -8.12 -5.85
N LEU A 73 17.88 -7.56 -7.01
CA LEU A 73 19.24 -7.44 -7.54
C LEU A 73 19.64 -5.97 -7.60
N ASP A 74 20.85 -5.65 -7.14
CA ASP A 74 21.40 -4.29 -7.29
C ASP A 74 21.83 -4.01 -8.74
N SER A 75 22.34 -2.80 -8.99
CA SER A 75 22.80 -2.40 -10.34
C SER A 75 23.94 -3.26 -10.90
N ASN A 76 24.63 -4.03 -10.05
CA ASN A 76 25.73 -4.92 -10.41
C ASN A 76 25.28 -6.39 -10.50
N GLY A 77 24.00 -6.69 -10.25
CA GLY A 77 23.45 -8.04 -10.25
C GLY A 77 23.68 -8.81 -8.95
N PHE A 78 24.08 -8.16 -7.85
CA PHE A 78 24.21 -8.81 -6.55
C PHE A 78 22.87 -8.87 -5.84
N PRO A 79 22.51 -10.02 -5.24
CA PRO A 79 21.27 -10.16 -4.51
C PRO A 79 21.30 -9.38 -3.19
N TYR A 80 20.18 -8.74 -2.87
CA TYR A 80 19.90 -8.14 -1.57
C TYR A 80 18.44 -8.36 -1.20
N THR A 81 18.10 -8.20 0.08
CA THR A 81 16.71 -8.27 0.57
C THR A 81 16.14 -6.88 0.71
N THR A 82 14.91 -6.68 0.27
CA THR A 82 14.14 -5.44 0.42
C THR A 82 12.71 -5.76 0.80
N ASN A 83 11.99 -4.78 1.33
CA ASN A 83 10.55 -4.92 1.54
C ASN A 83 9.81 -4.44 0.29
N ALA A 84 8.80 -5.20 -0.12
CA ALA A 84 7.85 -4.83 -1.16
C ALA A 84 6.44 -4.85 -0.56
N VAL A 85 5.56 -3.98 -1.05
CA VAL A 85 4.15 -3.99 -0.62
C VAL A 85 3.53 -5.31 -1.08
N SER A 86 3.05 -6.11 -0.11
CA SER A 86 2.37 -7.37 -0.37
C SER A 86 0.85 -7.19 -0.42
N GLU A 87 0.32 -6.14 0.22
CA GLU A 87 -1.12 -5.97 0.38
C GLU A 87 -1.51 -4.52 0.70
N ILE A 88 -2.73 -4.15 0.30
CA ILE A 88 -3.44 -2.99 0.84
C ILE A 88 -4.63 -3.48 1.64
N GLN A 89 -4.71 -3.06 2.90
CA GLN A 89 -5.83 -3.37 3.78
C GLN A 89 -6.66 -2.13 4.07
N LEU A 90 -7.98 -2.29 3.96
CA LEU A 90 -8.98 -1.33 4.38
C LEU A 90 -9.79 -1.91 5.53
N TRP A 91 -9.86 -1.14 6.61
CA TRP A 91 -10.62 -1.47 7.80
C TRP A 91 -11.67 -0.39 8.03
N ALA A 92 -12.95 -0.76 8.17
CA ALA A 92 -13.97 0.18 8.61
C ALA A 92 -13.85 0.39 10.11
N VAL A 93 -13.95 1.64 10.56
CA VAL A 93 -13.93 1.99 11.98
C VAL A 93 -15.36 2.25 12.43
N ASP A 94 -15.83 1.49 13.42
CA ASP A 94 -17.18 1.68 13.97
C ASP A 94 -17.26 2.82 14.99
N GLY A 95 -18.47 3.07 15.52
CA GLY A 95 -18.70 4.12 16.51
C GLY A 95 -18.00 3.92 17.86
N ASP A 96 -17.51 2.71 18.13
CA ASP A 96 -16.74 2.38 19.33
C ASP A 96 -15.21 2.46 19.07
N ASN A 97 -14.80 2.94 17.90
CA ASN A 97 -13.42 2.99 17.40
C ASN A 97 -12.77 1.60 17.24
N VAL A 98 -13.59 0.58 16.95
CA VAL A 98 -13.11 -0.76 16.62
C VAL A 98 -13.00 -0.91 15.11
N GLY A 99 -11.83 -1.33 14.64
CA GLY A 99 -11.58 -1.61 13.23
C GLY A 99 -12.07 -2.99 12.82
N HIS A 100 -12.76 -3.09 11.69
CA HIS A 100 -13.20 -4.33 11.05
C HIS A 100 -12.66 -4.42 9.63
N PRO A 101 -12.02 -5.53 9.20
CA PRO A 101 -11.46 -5.63 7.87
C PRO A 101 -12.61 -5.67 6.85
N VAL A 102 -12.59 -4.77 5.87
CA VAL A 102 -13.64 -4.67 4.85
C VAL A 102 -13.14 -4.96 3.44
N LEU A 103 -11.85 -4.74 3.18
CA LEU A 103 -11.26 -4.97 1.87
C LEU A 103 -9.76 -5.26 2.02
N LEU A 104 -9.32 -6.30 1.31
CA LEU A 104 -7.96 -6.80 1.33
C LEU A 104 -7.55 -7.01 -0.12
N VAL A 105 -6.49 -6.34 -0.55
CA VAL A 105 -6.06 -6.30 -1.96
C VAL A 105 -4.65 -6.86 -2.05
N SER A 106 -4.51 -7.99 -2.73
CA SER A 106 -3.23 -8.65 -2.94
C SER A 106 -2.30 -7.84 -3.83
N ASP A 107 -1.00 -8.07 -3.66
CA ASP A 107 0.07 -7.64 -4.56
C ASP A 107 -0.24 -7.91 -6.04
N GLU A 108 -0.84 -9.05 -6.39
CA GLU A 108 -1.22 -9.39 -7.77
C GLU A 108 -2.20 -8.34 -8.34
N ALA A 109 -3.25 -8.01 -7.57
CA ALA A 109 -4.24 -7.02 -7.99
C ALA A 109 -3.63 -5.61 -8.04
N ILE A 110 -2.76 -5.27 -7.09
CA ILE A 110 -2.07 -3.98 -7.06
C ILE A 110 -1.14 -3.84 -8.26
N ASN A 111 -0.31 -4.84 -8.54
CA ASN A 111 0.62 -4.86 -9.67
C ASN A 111 -0.13 -4.81 -11.01
N ALA A 112 -1.25 -5.52 -11.13
CA ALA A 112 -2.11 -5.44 -12.31
C ALA A 112 -2.69 -4.02 -12.50
N ALA A 113 -3.09 -3.36 -11.42
CA ALA A 113 -3.56 -1.97 -11.48
C ALA A 113 -2.43 -0.99 -11.84
N MET A 114 -1.25 -1.13 -11.24
CA MET A 114 -0.09 -0.28 -11.51
C MET A 114 0.44 -0.43 -12.94
N ALA A 115 0.23 -1.59 -13.57
CA ALA A 115 0.53 -1.82 -14.98
C ALA A 115 -0.54 -1.28 -15.95
N SER A 116 -1.67 -0.78 -15.45
CA SER A 116 -2.75 -0.23 -16.28
C SER A 116 -2.35 1.10 -16.94
N THR A 117 -2.89 1.35 -18.13
CA THR A 117 -2.72 2.62 -18.87
C THR A 117 -3.86 3.61 -18.63
N SER A 118 -4.93 3.17 -17.95
CA SER A 118 -6.08 4.00 -17.59
C SER A 118 -6.48 3.78 -16.13
N THR A 119 -7.24 4.72 -15.60
CA THR A 119 -7.88 4.58 -14.29
C THR A 119 -8.63 3.26 -14.18
N VAL A 120 -8.44 2.57 -13.05
CA VAL A 120 -8.99 1.24 -12.78
C VAL A 120 -9.48 1.15 -11.34
N GLN A 121 -10.63 0.50 -11.15
CA GLN A 121 -11.04 0.03 -9.83
C GLN A 121 -10.30 -1.26 -9.53
N VAL A 122 -9.44 -1.23 -8.52
CA VAL A 122 -8.59 -2.35 -8.10
C VAL A 122 -9.41 -3.41 -7.38
N ALA A 123 -10.29 -2.98 -6.47
CA ALA A 123 -11.15 -3.84 -5.68
C ALA A 123 -12.42 -3.12 -5.24
N SER A 124 -13.47 -3.88 -4.95
CA SER A 124 -14.68 -3.37 -4.30
C SER A 124 -15.37 -4.45 -3.48
N HIS A 125 -15.86 -4.05 -2.31
CA HIS A 125 -16.66 -4.91 -1.43
C HIS A 125 -17.60 -4.05 -0.56
N ASN A 126 -18.88 -4.41 -0.45
CA ASN A 126 -19.88 -3.74 0.40
C ASN A 126 -19.92 -2.20 0.28
N GLY A 127 -19.72 -1.67 -0.93
CA GLY A 127 -19.71 -0.21 -1.19
C GLY A 127 -18.37 0.48 -0.89
N TYR A 128 -17.40 -0.23 -0.32
CA TYR A 128 -16.01 0.22 -0.30
C TYR A 128 -15.37 -0.05 -1.67
N THR A 129 -14.57 0.90 -2.15
CA THR A 129 -13.78 0.76 -3.38
C THR A 129 -12.34 1.18 -3.13
N LEU A 130 -11.40 0.49 -3.78
CA LEU A 130 -10.03 0.95 -3.99
C LEU A 130 -9.83 1.15 -5.49
N ASN A 131 -9.28 2.29 -5.87
CA ASN A 131 -9.04 2.66 -7.26
C ASN A 131 -7.62 3.18 -7.43
N TYR A 132 -7.12 3.11 -8.66
CA TYR A 132 -5.79 3.60 -9.04
C TYR A 132 -5.85 4.40 -10.33
N ALA A 133 -5.13 5.53 -10.36
CA ALA A 133 -4.96 6.40 -11.52
C ALA A 133 -3.49 6.45 -11.94
N PRO A 134 -3.11 5.81 -13.06
CA PRO A 134 -1.71 5.80 -13.52
C PRO A 134 -1.22 7.17 -13.97
N ALA A 135 -2.12 8.07 -14.41
CA ALA A 135 -1.76 9.41 -14.87
C ALA A 135 -1.17 10.29 -13.74
N THR A 136 -1.57 10.05 -12.49
CA THR A 136 -1.11 10.80 -11.31
C THR A 136 -0.35 9.92 -10.31
N ASN A 137 -0.17 8.63 -10.61
CA ASN A 137 0.39 7.62 -9.71
C ASN A 137 -0.28 7.64 -8.33
N THR A 138 -1.61 7.51 -8.29
CA THR A 138 -2.40 7.77 -7.09
C THR A 138 -3.43 6.69 -6.83
N PHE A 139 -3.53 6.25 -5.58
CA PHE A 139 -4.64 5.45 -5.08
C PHE A 139 -5.68 6.33 -4.42
N TRP A 140 -6.95 5.93 -4.49
CA TRP A 140 -7.96 6.48 -3.61
C TRP A 140 -8.99 5.43 -3.25
N ILE A 141 -9.63 5.66 -2.11
CA ILE A 141 -10.74 4.86 -1.65
C ILE A 141 -12.01 5.68 -1.65
N THR A 142 -13.13 4.97 -1.67
CA THR A 142 -14.44 5.55 -1.36
C THR A 142 -15.18 4.57 -0.46
N ALA A 143 -15.69 5.07 0.66
CA ALA A 143 -16.50 4.31 1.60
C ALA A 143 -18.01 4.56 1.36
N PRO A 144 -18.90 3.67 1.86
CA PRO A 144 -20.34 3.77 1.61
C PRO A 144 -21.01 5.05 2.14
N ASP A 145 -20.42 5.67 3.15
CA ASP A 145 -20.86 6.93 3.75
C ASP A 145 -20.44 8.18 2.95
N GLY A 146 -19.67 7.98 1.87
CA GLY A 146 -19.14 9.05 1.03
C GLY A 146 -17.75 9.53 1.43
N TYR A 147 -17.15 8.98 2.49
CA TYR A 147 -15.75 9.26 2.82
C TYR A 147 -14.83 8.85 1.66
N SER A 148 -13.86 9.71 1.35
CA SER A 148 -12.89 9.48 0.29
C SER A 148 -11.53 9.98 0.73
N PHE A 149 -10.52 9.14 0.52
CA PHE A 149 -9.14 9.47 0.83
C PHE A 149 -8.24 9.09 -0.31
N THR A 150 -7.29 9.97 -0.65
CA THR A 150 -6.41 9.86 -1.81
C THR A 150 -4.97 9.94 -1.35
N TRP A 151 -4.10 9.06 -1.85
CA TRP A 151 -2.67 9.08 -1.54
C TRP A 151 -1.82 8.63 -2.73
N ALA A 152 -0.57 9.09 -2.77
CA ALA A 152 0.37 8.68 -3.81
C ALA A 152 0.73 7.19 -3.67
N ALA A 153 0.81 6.50 -4.80
CA ALA A 153 1.47 5.20 -4.85
C ALA A 153 2.99 5.37 -4.63
N TRP A 154 3.64 4.31 -4.18
CA TRP A 154 5.07 4.30 -3.88
C TRP A 154 5.96 4.37 -5.13
#